data_AF-A0A4S3JBB7-F1
#
_entry.id   AF-A0A4S3JBB7-F1
#
_cell.length_a   1.000
_cell.length_b   1.000
_cell.length_c   1.000
_cell.angle_alpha   90.00
_cell.angle_beta   90.00
_cell.angle_gamma   90.00
#
_symmetry.space_group_name_H-M   'P 1'
#
loop_
_entity.id
_entity.type
_entity.pdbx_description
1 polymer ?
#
loop_
_entity_poly.entity_id
_entity_poly.type
_entity_poly.pdbx_seq_one_letter_code
_entity_poly.pdbx_strand_id
1 'polypeptide(L)'
;MTTNPVVQKAVDLQRWPHAKLLVHTCNQFLQEIRDLTPGPELEARLNREYGPGHPYYEDMCKLVKLGLEEGWVASEPLDGPKYRRSRVATPGPENNYMSITTVFFDTNDAGRVPVGPVPLLVLINAL
;
A
#
# COMPACT_ATOMS: atom_id res chain seq x y z
N MET A 1 -12.41 23.42 -17.04
CA MET A 1 -11.75 22.19 -17.55
C MET A 1 -12.09 21.08 -16.59
N THR A 2 -13.03 20.21 -16.96
CA THR A 2 -13.39 19.02 -16.20
C THR A 2 -12.27 18.00 -16.38
N THR A 3 -11.40 17.87 -15.38
CA THR A 3 -10.46 16.75 -15.32
C THR A 3 -11.28 15.49 -15.15
N ASN A 4 -11.41 14.73 -16.24
CA ASN A 4 -11.96 13.38 -16.18
C ASN A 4 -11.12 12.61 -15.15
N PRO A 5 -11.70 12.02 -14.09
CA PRO A 5 -10.90 11.31 -13.11
C PRO A 5 -10.21 10.15 -13.82
N VAL A 6 -8.89 10.22 -13.93
CA VAL A 6 -8.08 9.10 -14.43
C VAL A 6 -8.25 7.98 -13.41
N VAL A 7 -9.09 7.00 -13.74
CA VAL A 7 -9.23 5.79 -12.94
C VAL A 7 -7.91 5.03 -13.09
N GLN A 8 -7.10 5.00 -12.04
CA GLN A 8 -5.88 4.20 -12.05
C GLN A 8 -6.24 2.74 -12.28
N LYS A 9 -5.65 2.17 -13.34
CA LYS A 9 -5.70 0.74 -13.59
C LYS A 9 -4.86 0.04 -12.54
N ALA A 10 -5.30 -1.12 -12.07
CA ALA A 10 -4.50 -1.93 -11.17
C ALA A 10 -3.23 -2.45 -11.88
N VAL A 11 -2.15 -2.65 -11.11
CA VAL A 11 -0.92 -3.31 -11.55
C VAL A 11 -1.23 -4.68 -12.17
N ASP A 12 -0.55 -5.01 -13.27
CA ASP A 12 -0.67 -6.31 -13.91
C ASP A 12 0.02 -7.40 -13.08
N LEU A 13 -0.77 -8.16 -12.32
CA LEU A 13 -0.27 -9.22 -11.44
C LEU A 13 0.28 -10.44 -12.19
N GLN A 14 -0.01 -10.61 -13.49
CA GLN A 14 0.60 -11.67 -14.29
C GLN A 14 2.02 -11.30 -14.70
N ARG A 15 2.24 -10.01 -14.98
CA ARG A 15 3.56 -9.47 -15.32
C ARG A 15 4.49 -9.37 -14.12
N TRP A 16 3.97 -9.10 -12.92
CA TRP A 16 4.76 -8.80 -11.73
C TRP A 16 4.52 -9.81 -10.59
N PRO A 17 5.33 -10.88 -10.49
CA PRO A 17 5.18 -11.90 -9.45
C PRO A 17 5.26 -11.36 -8.02
N HIS A 18 6.14 -10.38 -7.75
CA HIS A 18 6.23 -9.75 -6.43
C HIS A 18 5.00 -8.90 -6.10
N ALA A 19 4.36 -8.27 -7.10
CA ALA A 19 3.08 -7.58 -6.88
C ALA A 19 1.97 -8.58 -6.52
N LYS A 20 1.93 -9.74 -7.20
CA LYS A 20 0.99 -10.81 -6.86
C LYS A 20 1.21 -11.34 -5.44
N LEU A 21 2.46 -11.51 -5.04
CA LEU A 21 2.81 -11.93 -3.69
C LEU A 21 2.41 -10.85 -2.65
N LEU A 22 2.63 -9.57 -2.93
CA LEU A 22 2.19 -8.47 -2.07
C LEU A 22 0.68 -8.51 -1.84
N VAL A 23 -0.11 -8.68 -2.90
CA VAL A 23 -1.58 -8.81 -2.78
C VAL A 23 -1.95 -10.02 -1.93
N HIS A 24 -1.29 -11.17 -2.13
CA HIS A 24 -1.54 -12.36 -1.31
C HIS A 24 -1.26 -12.10 0.18
N THR A 25 -0.10 -11.52 0.51
CA THR A 25 0.29 -11.17 1.88
C THR A 25 -0.71 -10.20 2.52
N CYS A 26 -1.13 -9.14 1.79
CA CYS A 26 -2.15 -8.21 2.27
C CYS A 26 -3.50 -8.90 2.49
N ASN A 27 -3.90 -9.83 1.63
CA ASN A 27 -5.15 -10.55 1.79
C ASN A 27 -5.12 -11.45 3.04
N GLN A 28 -4.01 -12.14 3.30
CA GLN A 28 -3.85 -12.92 4.53
C GLN A 28 -3.97 -12.05 5.78
N PHE A 29 -3.24 -10.93 5.82
CA PHE A 29 -3.35 -9.94 6.90
C PHE A 29 -4.78 -9.44 7.08
N LEU A 30 -5.47 -9.08 5.99
CA LEU A 30 -6.86 -8.62 6.02
C LEU A 30 -7.84 -9.66 6.54
N GLN A 31 -7.59 -10.95 6.30
CA GLN A 31 -8.43 -12.00 6.89
C GLN A 31 -8.27 -12.06 8.42
N GLU A 32 -7.07 -11.85 8.96
CA GLU A 32 -6.83 -11.87 10.40
C GLU A 32 -7.48 -10.71 11.14
N ILE A 33 -7.58 -9.55 10.50
CA ILE A 33 -8.11 -8.34 11.12
C ILE A 33 -9.58 -8.04 10.75
N ARG A 34 -10.23 -8.93 9.99
CA ARG A 34 -11.54 -8.67 9.34
C ARG A 34 -12.67 -8.30 10.32
N ASP A 35 -12.63 -8.86 11.53
CA ASP A 35 -13.69 -8.74 12.53
C ASP A 35 -13.36 -7.67 13.59
N LEU A 36 -12.29 -6.90 13.36
CA LEU A 36 -11.86 -5.85 14.28
C LEU A 36 -12.54 -4.54 13.94
N THR A 37 -13.06 -3.86 14.97
CA THR A 37 -13.74 -2.57 14.81
C THR A 37 -12.75 -1.46 14.47
N PRO A 38 -12.95 -0.71 13.37
CA PRO A 38 -12.11 0.45 13.05
C PRO A 38 -12.12 1.52 14.15
N GLY A 39 -10.96 2.10 14.44
CA GLY A 39 -10.81 3.16 15.43
C GLY A 39 -9.38 3.30 15.97
N PRO A 40 -9.12 4.29 16.84
CA PRO A 40 -7.80 4.50 17.44
C PRO A 40 -7.27 3.28 18.19
N GLU A 41 -8.14 2.50 18.84
CA GLU A 41 -7.74 1.28 19.55
C GLU A 41 -7.24 0.21 18.58
N LEU A 42 -7.89 0.08 17.42
CA LEU A 42 -7.44 -0.83 16.38
C LEU A 42 -6.09 -0.39 15.83
N GLU A 43 -5.92 0.89 15.49
CA GLU A 43 -4.63 1.41 15.02
C GLU A 43 -3.50 1.12 16.01
N ALA A 44 -3.70 1.42 17.30
CA ALA A 44 -2.74 1.13 18.35
C ALA A 44 -2.44 -0.38 18.47
N ARG A 45 -3.46 -1.22 18.32
CA ARG A 45 -3.29 -2.68 18.29
C ARG A 45 -2.49 -3.14 17.09
N LEU A 46 -2.81 -2.64 15.89
CA LEU A 46 -2.11 -3.01 14.65
C LEU A 46 -0.64 -2.62 14.73
N ASN A 47 -0.32 -1.42 15.19
CA ASN A 47 1.06 -0.98 15.35
C ASN A 47 1.84 -1.81 16.37
N ARG A 48 1.18 -2.30 17.43
CA ARG A 48 1.81 -3.11 18.47
C ARG A 48 2.01 -4.58 18.04
N GLU A 49 1.01 -5.16 17.39
CA GLU A 49 0.98 -6.60 17.07
C GLU A 49 1.54 -6.93 15.68
N TYR A 50 1.39 -6.01 14.72
CA TYR A 50 1.75 -6.21 13.31
C TYR A 50 2.78 -5.17 12.82
N GLY A 51 3.45 -4.47 13.74
CA GLY A 51 4.49 -3.49 13.43
C GLY A 51 5.86 -4.12 13.08
N PRO A 52 6.95 -3.33 13.13
CA PRO A 52 8.31 -3.80 12.82
C PRO A 52 8.69 -5.09 13.56
N GLY A 53 9.32 -6.02 12.84
CA GLY A 53 9.63 -7.36 13.34
C GLY A 53 8.51 -8.38 13.17
N HIS A 54 7.27 -7.98 12.88
CA HIS A 54 6.21 -8.91 12.51
C HIS A 54 6.40 -9.40 11.06
N PRO A 55 6.19 -10.71 10.76
CA PRO A 55 6.38 -11.24 9.40
C PRO A 55 5.63 -10.48 8.30
N TYR A 56 4.35 -10.16 8.51
CA TYR A 56 3.59 -9.34 7.54
C TYR A 56 4.23 -7.99 7.25
N TYR A 57 4.72 -7.29 8.27
CA TYR A 57 5.36 -6.00 8.10
C TYR A 57 6.64 -6.14 7.27
N GLU A 58 7.51 -7.07 7.66
CA GLU A 58 8.80 -7.28 6.99
C GLU A 58 8.61 -7.73 5.52
N ASP A 59 7.67 -8.64 5.26
CA ASP A 59 7.36 -9.11 3.92
C ASP A 59 6.80 -8.00 3.03
N MET A 60 5.84 -7.22 3.54
CA MET A 60 5.30 -6.07 2.80
C MET A 60 6.41 -5.04 2.50
N CYS A 61 7.25 -4.70 3.48
CA CYS A 61 8.38 -3.80 3.28
C CYS A 61 9.36 -4.32 2.22
N LYS A 62 9.69 -5.61 2.26
CA LYS A 62 10.58 -6.25 1.29
C LYS A 62 9.99 -6.22 -0.12
N LEU A 63 8.71 -6.60 -0.26
CA LEU A 63 8.04 -6.66 -1.55
C LEU A 63 7.86 -5.28 -2.18
N VAL A 64 7.58 -4.26 -1.36
CA VAL A 64 7.49 -2.87 -1.82
C VAL A 64 8.84 -2.34 -2.31
N LYS A 65 9.96 -2.68 -1.63
CA LYS A 65 11.31 -2.31 -2.08
C LYS A 65 11.64 -2.97 -3.42
N LEU A 66 11.39 -4.27 -3.56
CA LEU A 66 11.56 -4.99 -4.83
C LEU A 66 10.68 -4.37 -5.93
N GLY A 67 9.44 -4.02 -5.59
CA GLY A 67 8.52 -3.42 -6.54
C GLY A 67 8.91 -2.03 -7.02
N LEU A 68 9.67 -1.28 -6.22
CA LEU A 68 10.27 -0.02 -6.64
C LEU A 68 11.38 -0.27 -7.68
N GLU A 69 12.23 -1.27 -7.46
CA GLU A 69 13.28 -1.67 -8.41
C GLU A 69 12.69 -2.19 -9.73
N GLU A 70 11.60 -2.94 -9.66
CA GLU A 70 10.87 -3.47 -10.81
C GLU A 70 10.01 -2.41 -11.52
N GLY A 71 9.73 -1.29 -10.86
CA GLY A 71 9.04 -0.13 -11.44
C GLY A 71 7.51 -0.21 -11.46
N TRP A 72 6.89 -1.15 -10.73
CA TRP A 72 5.42 -1.19 -10.60
C TRP A 72 4.89 -0.50 -9.35
N VAL A 73 5.74 -0.24 -8.35
CA VAL A 73 5.41 0.59 -7.18
C VAL A 73 5.56 2.06 -7.52
N ALA A 74 4.56 2.85 -7.10
CA ALA A 74 4.55 4.31 -7.28
C ALA A 74 4.88 4.76 -8.72
N SER A 75 4.27 4.09 -9.70
CA SER A 75 4.53 4.27 -11.13
C SER A 75 3.80 5.48 -11.71
N GLU A 76 2.71 5.93 -11.09
CA GLU A 76 1.90 7.03 -11.60
C GLU A 76 2.06 8.29 -10.74
N PRO A 77 2.47 9.44 -11.32
CA PRO A 77 2.50 10.71 -10.62
C PRO A 77 1.08 11.21 -10.33
N LEU A 78 0.88 11.66 -9.09
CA LEU A 78 -0.34 12.35 -8.67
C LEU A 78 -0.13 13.86 -8.61
N ASP A 79 0.99 14.26 -8.03
CA ASP A 79 1.41 15.66 -7.91
C ASP A 79 2.91 15.74 -8.17
N GLY A 80 3.26 15.63 -9.46
CA GLY A 80 4.65 15.57 -9.91
C GLY A 80 5.41 14.31 -9.45
N PRO A 81 6.76 14.30 -9.57
CA PRO A 81 7.57 13.14 -9.19
C PRO A 81 7.66 12.90 -7.68
N LYS A 82 7.31 13.92 -6.88
CA LYS A 82 7.37 13.93 -5.42
C LYS A 82 6.23 13.16 -4.77
N TYR A 83 5.09 13.02 -5.45
CA TYR A 83 3.96 12.24 -4.96
C TYR A 83 3.45 11.30 -6.05
N ARG A 84 3.70 10.01 -5.85
CA ARG A 84 3.38 8.96 -6.83
C ARG A 84 2.62 7.83 -6.14
N ARG A 85 1.72 7.18 -6.87
CA ARG A 85 1.04 5.97 -6.37
C ARG A 85 0.90 4.92 -7.46
N SER A 86 0.66 3.70 -7.02
CA SER A 86 0.16 2.61 -7.86
C SER A 86 -0.96 1.90 -7.13
N ARG A 87 -2.10 1.72 -7.80
CA ARG A 87 -3.13 0.79 -7.34
C ARG A 87 -2.66 -0.63 -7.64
N VAL A 88 -2.42 -1.44 -6.62
CA VAL A 88 -1.95 -2.81 -6.78
C VAL A 88 -3.13 -3.78 -6.93
N ALA A 89 -4.20 -3.57 -6.16
CA ALA A 89 -5.45 -4.33 -6.28
C ALA A 89 -6.67 -3.42 -6.17
N THR A 90 -7.69 -3.70 -6.99
CA THR A 90 -9.04 -3.14 -6.84
C THR A 90 -9.78 -3.88 -5.72
N PRO A 91 -10.75 -3.25 -5.05
CA PRO A 91 -11.63 -3.93 -4.11
C PRO A 91 -12.34 -5.12 -4.75
N GLY A 92 -12.43 -6.22 -3.99
CA GLY A 92 -13.08 -7.47 -4.37
C GLY A 92 -13.28 -8.38 -3.16
N PRO A 93 -14.02 -9.49 -3.32
CA PRO A 93 -14.25 -10.45 -2.24
C PRO A 93 -12.96 -10.99 -1.62
N GLU A 94 -11.90 -11.15 -2.42
CA GLU A 94 -10.60 -11.69 -2.02
C GLU A 94 -9.82 -10.79 -1.04
N ASN A 95 -10.11 -9.48 -1.03
CA ASN A 95 -9.45 -8.48 -0.19
C ASN A 95 -10.46 -7.78 0.73
N ASN A 96 -11.55 -8.45 1.10
CA ASN A 96 -12.61 -7.92 1.98
C ASN A 96 -13.15 -6.56 1.50
N TYR A 97 -13.24 -6.37 0.18
CA TYR A 97 -13.66 -5.12 -0.47
C TYR A 97 -12.77 -3.92 -0.12
N MET A 98 -11.50 -4.17 0.20
CA MET A 98 -10.49 -3.13 0.41
C MET A 98 -9.57 -3.01 -0.81
N SER A 99 -9.26 -1.78 -1.21
CA SER A 99 -8.22 -1.53 -2.21
C SER A 99 -6.83 -1.64 -1.60
N ILE A 100 -5.84 -2.08 -2.38
CA ILE A 100 -4.42 -2.08 -1.99
C ILE A 100 -3.69 -1.09 -2.88
N THR A 101 -3.07 -0.07 -2.28
CA THR A 101 -2.37 1.00 -2.99
C THR A 101 -0.99 1.20 -2.39
N THR A 102 0.05 1.27 -3.22
CA THR A 102 1.38 1.70 -2.79
C THR A 102 1.57 3.17 -3.11
N VAL A 103 2.12 3.93 -2.19
CA VAL A 103 2.33 5.37 -2.31
C VAL A 103 3.78 5.72 -2.02
N PHE A 104 4.38 6.56 -2.86
CA PHE A 104 5.65 7.21 -2.62
C PHE A 104 5.42 8.69 -2.35
N PHE A 105 6.08 9.21 -1.31
CA PHE A 105 6.11 10.63 -1.00
C PHE A 105 7.55 11.09 -0.73
N ASP A 106 8.04 12.12 -1.42
CA ASP A 106 9.36 12.67 -1.10
C ASP A 106 9.29 13.55 0.17
N THR A 107 9.78 13.02 1.29
CA THR A 107 9.76 13.71 2.59
C THR A 107 10.83 14.79 2.75
N ASN A 108 11.66 15.04 1.72
CA ASN A 108 12.64 16.13 1.74
C ASN A 108 12.01 17.54 1.56
N ASP A 109 10.70 17.63 1.30
CA ASP A 109 9.94 18.88 1.43
C ASP A 109 9.57 19.11 2.90
N ALA A 110 10.12 20.17 3.50
CA ALA A 110 10.22 20.43 4.94
C ALA A 110 8.89 20.73 5.69
N GLY A 111 7.81 19.99 5.45
CA GLY A 111 6.45 20.37 5.91
C GLY A 111 5.62 19.35 6.69
N ARG A 112 5.74 18.03 6.52
CA ARG A 112 4.90 17.03 7.24
C ARG A 112 5.42 15.58 7.09
N VAL A 113 6.10 15.07 8.14
CA VAL A 113 6.19 13.70 8.77
C VAL A 113 6.17 12.41 7.87
N PRO A 114 6.75 11.21 8.22
CA PRO A 114 7.56 10.76 9.38
C PRO A 114 8.99 10.29 9.06
N VAL A 115 9.75 10.14 10.16
CA VAL A 115 11.06 9.50 10.26
C VAL A 115 10.96 7.96 10.14
N GLY A 116 11.49 7.41 9.05
CA GLY A 116 11.66 5.98 8.82
C GLY A 116 12.30 5.73 7.45
N PRO A 117 13.12 4.67 7.27
CA PRO A 117 13.79 4.44 6.00
C PRO A 117 12.78 3.91 4.98
N VAL A 118 12.68 4.63 3.86
CA VAL A 118 11.78 4.43 2.70
C VAL A 118 10.41 5.11 2.88
N PRO A 119 10.12 6.18 2.13
CA PRO A 119 8.83 6.87 2.20
C PRO A 119 7.79 6.19 1.27
N LEU A 120 7.76 4.85 1.33
CA LEU A 120 6.81 4.03 0.61
C LEU A 120 5.81 3.44 1.61
N LEU A 121 4.53 3.76 1.43
CA LEU A 121 3.44 3.30 2.28
C LEU A 121 2.52 2.35 1.49
N VAL A 122 2.14 1.23 2.12
CA VAL A 122 1.02 0.41 1.66
C VAL A 122 -0.24 0.92 2.34
N LEU A 123 -1.15 1.49 1.56
CA LEU A 123 -2.47 1.91 2.02
C LEU A 123 -3.49 0.82 1.67
N ILE A 124 -4.24 0.40 2.67
CA ILE A 124 -5.35 -0.51 2.54
C ILE A 124 -6.62 0.20 3.00
N ASN A 125 -7.53 0.49 2.08
CA ASN A 125 -8.70 1.33 2.33
C ASN A 125 -9.96 0.66 1.77
N ALA A 126 -11.04 0.69 2.55
CA ALA A 126 -12.39 0.45 2.03
C ALA A 126 -12.80 1.62 1.10
N LEU A 127 -13.51 1.33 0.02
CA LEU A 127 -14.13 2.36 -0.84
C LEU A 127 -15.40 2.93 -0.21
#